data_AF-A0A0B6ZWE2-F1
#
_entry.id   AF-A0A0B6ZWE2-F1
#
_cell.length_a   1.000
_cell.length_b   1.000
_cell.length_c   1.000
_cell.angle_alpha   90.00
_cell.angle_beta   90.00
_cell.angle_gamma   90.00
#
_symmetry.space_group_name_H-M   'P 1'
#
loop_
_entity.id
_entity.type
_entity.pdbx_description
1 polymer ?
#
loop_
_entity_poly.entity_id
_entity_poly.type
_entity_poly.pdbx_seq_one_letter_code
_entity_poly.pdbx_strand_id
1 'polypeptide(L)'
;VPELSKSNVDTAFIVPNTSKIRILSECHVTIEGQEPIPLAEWGLPCHIDAVLHNEGNLIIFKGNNFWKYTGQGYSIQEGRTLDWTIDAVRCLP
;
A
#
# COMPACT_ATOMS: atom_id res chain seq x y z
N VAL A 1 2.88 -26.92 0.62
CA VAL A 1 2.90 -25.46 0.82
C VAL A 1 3.30 -24.88 -0.52
N PRO A 2 2.45 -24.11 -1.23
CA PRO A 2 2.91 -23.46 -2.45
C PRO A 2 4.04 -22.52 -2.01
N GLU A 3 5.23 -22.72 -2.54
CA GLU A 3 6.31 -21.74 -2.40
C GLU A 3 5.75 -20.42 -2.92
N LEU A 4 5.63 -19.43 -2.03
CA LEU A 4 5.60 -18.03 -2.44
C LEU A 4 6.80 -17.88 -3.37
N SER A 5 6.55 -17.82 -4.67
CA SER A 5 7.60 -17.55 -5.64
C SER A 5 8.36 -16.34 -5.12
N LYS A 6 9.69 -16.34 -5.24
CA LYS A 6 10.60 -15.30 -4.75
C LYS A 6 10.39 -13.93 -5.44
N SER A 7 9.16 -13.45 -5.55
CA SER A 7 8.89 -12.04 -5.81
C SER A 7 9.34 -11.29 -4.56
N ASN A 8 10.27 -10.35 -4.72
CA ASN A 8 10.58 -9.41 -3.65
C ASN A 8 9.28 -8.70 -3.27
N VAL A 9 8.82 -8.93 -2.05
CA VAL A 9 7.67 -8.20 -1.51
C VAL A 9 8.11 -6.75 -1.35
N ASP A 10 7.39 -5.83 -1.99
CA ASP A 10 7.67 -4.41 -1.86
C ASP A 10 7.08 -3.91 -0.53
N THR A 11 5.84 -4.30 -0.22
CA THR A 11 5.19 -3.94 1.04
C THR A 11 4.03 -4.88 1.39
N ALA A 12 3.57 -4.83 2.63
CA ALA A 12 2.38 -5.55 3.09
C ALA A 12 1.63 -4.72 4.12
N PHE A 13 0.31 -4.85 4.16
CA PHE A 13 -0.52 -4.14 5.14
C PHE A 13 -1.67 -4.99 5.65
N ILE A 14 -2.13 -4.66 6.86
CA ILE A 14 -3.31 -5.25 7.48
C ILE A 14 -4.52 -4.43 7.04
N VAL A 15 -5.56 -5.12 6.57
CA VAL A 15 -6.83 -4.47 6.20
C VAL A 15 -7.54 -3.99 7.48
N PRO A 16 -7.90 -2.70 7.60
CA PRO A 16 -8.50 -2.14 8.81
C PRO A 16 -9.73 -2.92 9.29
N ASN A 17 -9.85 -3.08 10.61
CA ASN A 17 -10.94 -3.82 11.26
C ASN A 17 -11.04 -5.30 10.84
N THR A 18 -9.98 -5.87 10.27
CA THR A 18 -9.89 -7.30 9.95
C THR A 18 -8.54 -7.87 10.38
N SER A 19 -8.41 -9.19 10.37
CA SER A 19 -7.13 -9.90 10.58
C SER A 19 -6.47 -10.32 9.27
N LYS A 20 -6.84 -9.71 8.13
CA LYS A 20 -6.35 -10.08 6.81
C LYS A 20 -5.16 -9.23 6.42
N ILE A 21 -4.13 -9.88 5.88
CA ILE A 21 -2.95 -9.23 5.30
C ILE A 21 -3.12 -9.18 3.78
N ARG A 22 -2.70 -8.07 3.17
CA ARG A 22 -2.53 -7.95 1.72
C ARG A 22 -1.05 -7.70 1.43
N ILE A 23 -0.52 -8.40 0.44
CA ILE A 23 0.90 -8.34 0.05
C ILE A 23 0.97 -7.65 -1.30
N LEU A 24 1.83 -6.66 -1.43
CA LEU A 24 2.07 -5.93 -2.66
C LEU A 24 3.47 -6.27 -3.17
N SER A 25 3.52 -6.68 -4.42
CA SER A 25 4.76 -7.10 -5.08
C SER A 25 4.68 -6.73 -6.55
N GLU A 26 5.67 -5.99 -7.02
CA GLU A 26 5.78 -5.49 -8.38
C GLU A 26 4.51 -4.70 -8.76
N CYS A 27 3.72 -5.23 -9.69
CA CYS A 27 2.48 -4.63 -10.16
C CYS A 27 1.22 -5.29 -9.61
N HIS A 28 1.33 -6.15 -8.61
CA HIS A 28 0.21 -6.97 -8.14
C HIS A 28 -0.03 -6.84 -6.63
N VAL A 29 -1.29 -7.05 -6.23
CA VAL A 29 -1.68 -7.30 -4.85
C VAL A 29 -2.18 -8.73 -4.73
N THR A 30 -1.61 -9.45 -3.76
CA THR A 30 -2.00 -10.81 -3.41
C THR A 30 -2.99 -10.76 -2.25
N ILE A 31 -4.14 -11.41 -2.46
CA ILE A 31 -5.17 -11.61 -1.45
C ILE A 31 -5.25 -13.13 -1.19
N GLU A 32 -5.32 -13.50 0.08
CA GLU A 32 -5.45 -14.91 0.47
C GLU A 32 -6.67 -15.56 -0.23
N GLY A 33 -6.41 -16.65 -0.96
CA GLY A 33 -7.43 -17.41 -1.68
C GLY A 33 -7.88 -16.81 -3.02
N GLN A 34 -7.17 -15.81 -3.56
CA GLN A 34 -7.44 -15.22 -4.87
C GLN A 34 -6.17 -15.18 -5.73
N GLU A 35 -6.36 -15.13 -7.05
CA GLU A 35 -5.28 -14.83 -7.99
C GLU A 35 -4.77 -13.38 -7.77
N PRO A 36 -3.47 -13.11 -7.99
CA PRO A 36 -2.93 -11.77 -7.86
C PRO A 36 -3.66 -10.76 -8.76
N ILE A 37 -4.08 -9.65 -8.17
CA ILE A 37 -4.84 -8.61 -8.86
C ILE A 37 -3.87 -7.49 -9.28
N PRO A 38 -3.94 -6.98 -10.53
CA PRO A 38 -3.15 -5.84 -10.94
C PRO A 38 -3.44 -4.58 -10.09
N LEU A 39 -2.40 -3.91 -9.60
CA LEU A 39 -2.50 -2.66 -8.83
C LEU A 39 -3.19 -1.54 -9.61
N ALA A 40 -3.11 -1.57 -10.94
CA ALA A 40 -3.80 -0.62 -11.81
C ALA A 40 -5.33 -0.67 -11.67
N GLU A 41 -5.92 -1.82 -11.32
CA GLU A 41 -7.36 -1.91 -11.03
C GLU A 41 -7.76 -1.13 -9.78
N TRP A 42 -6.79 -0.88 -8.90
CA TRP A 42 -6.93 -0.07 -7.70
C TRP A 42 -6.48 1.37 -7.93
N GLY A 43 -6.08 1.74 -9.16
CA GLY A 43 -5.54 3.05 -9.47
C GLY A 43 -4.17 3.34 -8.87
N LEU A 44 -3.42 2.28 -8.51
CA LEU A 44 -2.11 2.37 -7.89
C LEU A 44 -0.98 2.04 -8.88
N PRO A 45 0.19 2.69 -8.77
CA PRO A 45 1.37 2.32 -9.54
C PRO A 45 2.01 1.03 -9.03
N CYS A 46 2.91 0.45 -9.83
CA CYS A 46 3.76 -0.66 -9.40
C CYS A 46 4.84 -0.21 -8.40
N HIS A 47 5.42 -1.18 -7.68
CA HIS A 47 6.53 -1.03 -6.74
C HIS A 47 6.25 -0.03 -5.64
N ILE A 48 5.12 -0.19 -4.95
CA ILE A 48 4.72 0.65 -3.82
C ILE A 48 5.80 0.62 -2.72
N ASP A 49 6.19 1.79 -2.22
CA ASP A 49 7.31 1.90 -1.28
C ASP A 49 6.88 1.63 0.16
N ALA A 50 5.68 2.09 0.55
CA ALA A 50 5.14 1.89 1.89
C ALA A 50 3.61 2.02 1.95
N VAL A 51 3.01 1.41 2.97
CA VAL A 51 1.62 1.65 3.37
C VAL A 51 1.57 1.94 4.87
N LEU A 52 0.89 3.03 5.24
CA LEU A 52 0.66 3.44 6.62
C LEU A 52 -0.84 3.30 6.96
N HIS A 53 -1.13 2.73 8.12
CA HIS A 53 -2.46 2.80 8.71
C HIS A 53 -2.53 3.99 9.67
N ASN A 54 -3.40 4.96 9.40
CA ASN A 54 -3.58 6.14 10.24
C ASN A 54 -5.07 6.43 10.44
N GLU A 55 -5.54 6.41 11.69
CA GLU A 55 -6.93 6.74 12.07
C GLU A 55 -8.00 6.04 11.21
N GLY A 56 -7.82 4.75 10.91
CA GLY A 56 -8.77 3.96 10.11
C GLY A 56 -8.61 4.12 8.59
N ASN A 57 -7.66 4.93 8.12
CA ASN A 57 -7.34 5.11 6.71
C ASN A 57 -6.04 4.37 6.35
N LEU A 58 -5.94 3.93 5.09
CA LEU A 58 -4.68 3.48 4.53
C LEU A 58 -4.09 4.58 3.65
N ILE A 59 -2.84 4.94 3.90
CA ILE A 59 -2.07 5.89 3.11
C ILE A 59 -0.95 5.11 2.42
N ILE A 60 -0.90 5.18 1.10
CA ILE A 60 -0.02 4.40 0.23
C ILE A 60 0.98 5.36 -0.39
N PHE A 61 2.27 5.02 -0.38
CA PHE A 61 3.35 5.90 -0.82
C PHE A 61 4.11 5.30 -2.02
N LYS A 62 4.40 6.16 -3.01
CA LYS A 62 5.29 5.86 -4.13
C LYS A 62 6.08 7.11 -4.53
N GLY A 63 7.39 7.09 -4.33
CA GLY A 63 8.27 8.23 -4.53
C GLY A 63 7.76 9.43 -3.76
N ASN A 64 7.46 10.51 -4.50
CA ASN A 64 6.93 11.74 -3.92
C ASN A 64 5.40 11.86 -3.97
N ASN A 65 4.69 10.77 -4.26
CA ASN A 65 3.23 10.73 -4.37
C ASN A 65 2.62 9.84 -3.29
N PHE A 66 1.38 10.12 -2.93
CA PHE A 66 0.62 9.25 -2.04
C PHE A 66 -0.87 9.17 -2.41
N TRP A 67 -1.49 8.06 -1.99
CA TRP A 67 -2.90 7.74 -2.22
C TRP A 67 -3.56 7.39 -0.88
N LYS A 68 -4.77 7.89 -0.64
CA LYS A 68 -5.57 7.54 0.53
C LYS A 68 -6.72 6.63 0.14
N TYR A 69 -6.86 5.52 0.84
CA TYR A 69 -8.00 4.61 0.71
C TYR A 69 -9.08 5.00 1.72
N THR A 70 -10.30 5.25 1.23
CA THR A 70 -11.44 5.69 2.06
C THR A 70 -12.48 4.58 2.28
N GLY A 71 -12.19 3.34 1.88
CA GLY A 71 -13.14 2.22 2.02
C GLY A 71 -14.21 2.13 0.92
N GLN A 72 -14.38 3.18 0.10
CA GLN A 72 -15.27 3.18 -1.08
C GLN A 72 -14.50 3.26 -2.42
N GLY A 73 -13.17 3.23 -2.37
CA GLY A 73 -12.28 3.35 -3.52
C GLY A 73 -10.94 4.00 -3.12
N TYR A 74 -10.04 4.14 -4.09
CA TYR A 74 -8.82 4.94 -3.95
C TYR A 74 -9.07 6.29 -4.60
N SER A 75 -9.17 7.36 -3.79
CA SER A 75 -9.26 8.72 -4.30
C SER A 75 -7.85 9.22 -4.61
N ILE A 76 -7.59 9.53 -5.88
CA ILE A 76 -6.38 10.26 -6.27
C ILE A 76 -6.53 11.70 -5.78
N GLN A 77 -5.81 12.05 -4.73
CA GLN A 77 -5.21 13.37 -4.44
C GLN A 77 -5.13 13.58 -2.92
N GLU A 78 -3.93 13.67 -2.38
CA GLU A 78 -3.67 14.62 -1.28
C GLU A 78 -2.27 15.29 -1.37
N GLY A 79 -1.61 15.27 -2.54
CA GLY A 79 -0.47 16.15 -2.84
C GLY A 79 0.85 15.44 -3.11
N ARG A 80 1.95 16.20 -2.99
CA ARG A 80 3.33 15.72 -3.12
C ARG A 80 4.01 15.73 -1.77
N THR A 81 4.78 14.70 -1.46
CA THR A 81 5.69 14.71 -0.32
C THR A 81 6.94 15.55 -0.66
N LEU A 82 7.61 16.09 0.36
CA LEU A 82 8.91 16.72 0.17
C LEU A 82 9.95 15.66 -0.21
N ASP A 83 11.01 16.08 -0.91
CA ASP A 83 11.97 15.30 -1.72
C ASP A 83 12.67 14.09 -1.04
N TRP A 84 12.43 13.84 0.25
CA TRP A 84 12.91 12.68 0.99
C TRP A 84 11.76 12.09 1.84
N THR A 85 10.85 11.34 1.23
CA THR A 85 9.70 10.79 1.95
C THR A 85 10.12 9.78 3.04
N ILE A 86 10.35 10.25 4.27
CA ILE A 86 9.85 9.64 5.52
C ILE A 86 9.68 10.65 6.67
N ASP A 87 9.30 11.90 6.39
CA ASP A 87 8.81 12.82 7.44
C ASP A 87 7.37 12.47 7.92
N ALA A 88 6.85 11.28 7.57
CA ALA A 88 5.65 10.72 8.19
C ALA A 88 5.86 10.34 9.66
N VAL A 89 7.10 10.35 10.16
CA VAL A 89 7.42 10.16 11.57
C VAL A 89 7.80 11.51 12.18
N ARG A 90 6.80 12.31 12.58
CA ARG A 90 7.07 13.33 13.60
C ARG A 90 7.28 12.61 14.93
N CYS A 91 8.53 12.26 15.26
CA CYS A 91 8.88 11.91 16.64
C CYS A 91 8.54 13.13 17.51
N LEU A 92 7.52 13.01 18.36
CA LEU A 92 7.31 13.97 19.44
C LEU A 92 8.40 13.73 20.50
N PRO A 93 9.00 14.80 21.06
CA PRO A 93 10.01 14.68 22.11
C PRO A 93 9.47 14.04 23.39
#